data_AF-A0A640KEM1-F1
#
_entry.id   AF-A0A640KEM1-F1
#
_cell.length_a   1.000
_cell.length_b   1.000
_cell.length_c   1.000
_cell.angle_alpha   90.00
_cell.angle_beta   90.00
_cell.angle_gamma   90.00
#
_symmetry.space_group_name_H-M   'P 1'
#
loop_
_entity.id
_entity.type
_entity.pdbx_description
1 polymer ?
#
loop_
_entity_poly.entity_id
_entity_poly.type
_entity_poly.pdbx_seq_one_letter_code
_entity_poly.pdbx_strand_id
1 'polypeptide(L)'
;MLRQSAVRLVWLGGTGSSPALGLDLRSPAGQFVNVVPEGMQPRRMAAHFNQTPQANSLAATHYAHTPELRHMADGAAMSLSSQRMPLLKPTLSKWSRQLRSDIYDELLKLPLRYALHDFHRLQAHIHAVPGTATNASGAATAGERLPPGVYHASSSLSSPSLDAPGYYAVAGRDSAVGYAPPLGPADPVDVIPFFVHRSSNGHLPGKIYSMNAKTLMPAFYMRIQNVEGDVFRFEEELMKIFPTKKMFVRSHSVYVYNVNLDGRAVLHHWLLGLGF
;
A
#
# COMPACT_ATOMS: atom_id res chain seq x y z
N MET A 1 -17.64 -10.67 75.93
CA MET A 1 -18.18 -11.76 75.11
C MET A 1 -17.26 -11.97 73.91
N LEU A 2 -16.38 -12.98 73.97
CA LEU A 2 -15.43 -13.31 72.89
C LEU A 2 -16.14 -14.20 71.87
N ARG A 3 -16.29 -13.73 70.62
CA ARG A 3 -16.82 -14.56 69.51
C ARG A 3 -15.78 -15.64 69.18
N GLN A 4 -16.11 -16.90 69.47
CA GLN A 4 -15.38 -18.05 68.95
C GLN A 4 -15.59 -18.10 67.43
N SER A 5 -14.55 -17.76 66.66
CA SER A 5 -14.53 -18.03 65.22
C SER A 5 -14.10 -19.49 65.01
N ALA A 6 -15.05 -20.36 64.67
CA ALA A 6 -14.75 -21.70 64.21
C ALA A 6 -14.03 -21.61 62.85
N VAL A 7 -12.72 -21.86 62.82
CA VAL A 7 -11.96 -21.96 61.58
C VAL A 7 -12.35 -23.29 60.91
N ARG A 8 -13.13 -23.21 59.82
CA ARG A 8 -13.38 -24.38 58.96
C ARG A 8 -12.17 -24.58 58.07
N LEU A 9 -11.45 -25.68 58.29
CA LEU A 9 -10.39 -26.14 57.39
C LEU A 9 -11.04 -26.68 56.11
N VAL A 10 -10.72 -26.08 54.97
CA VAL A 10 -11.18 -26.54 53.65
C VAL A 10 -9.98 -27.13 52.94
N TRP A 11 -10.12 -28.36 52.43
CA TRP A 11 -9.08 -28.99 51.62
C TRP A 11 -9.07 -28.37 50.23
N LEU A 12 -7.93 -27.79 49.84
CA LEU A 12 -7.70 -27.21 48.51
C LEU A 12 -6.81 -28.18 47.72
N GLY A 13 -7.27 -28.64 46.56
CA GLY A 13 -6.50 -29.60 45.77
C GLY A 13 -7.13 -29.90 44.43
N GLY A 14 -6.62 -30.94 43.77
CA GLY A 14 -7.09 -31.36 42.44
C GLY A 14 -5.92 -31.71 41.53
N THR A 15 -6.23 -32.39 40.43
CA THR A 15 -5.22 -32.83 39.44
C THR A 15 -4.79 -31.72 38.48
N GLY A 16 -5.46 -30.56 38.50
CA GLY A 16 -5.14 -29.40 37.65
C GLY A 16 -3.78 -28.76 37.90
N SER A 17 -3.13 -29.06 39.04
CA SER A 17 -1.77 -28.59 39.33
C SER A 17 -0.67 -29.41 38.64
N SER A 18 -0.98 -30.61 38.16
CA SER A 18 -0.02 -31.43 37.41
C SER A 18 -0.04 -31.06 35.93
N PRO A 19 1.12 -30.84 35.29
CA PRO A 19 1.18 -30.47 33.89
C PRO A 19 0.64 -31.60 32.99
N ALA A 20 -0.22 -31.25 32.03
CA ALA A 20 -0.59 -32.13 30.93
C ALA A 20 0.10 -31.66 29.65
N LEU A 21 0.63 -32.60 28.88
CA LEU A 21 1.26 -32.34 27.58
C LEU A 21 0.31 -32.80 26.47
N GLY A 22 -0.10 -31.87 25.62
CA GLY A 22 -1.02 -32.17 24.52
C GLY A 22 -2.47 -32.25 24.99
N LEU A 23 -3.12 -33.41 24.79
CA LEU A 23 -4.52 -33.63 25.15
C LEU A 23 -4.63 -34.14 26.59
N ASP A 24 -5.37 -33.42 27.44
CA ASP A 24 -5.63 -33.87 28.81
C ASP A 24 -6.70 -34.96 28.84
N LEU A 25 -6.29 -36.19 29.16
CA LEU A 25 -7.15 -37.38 29.28
C LEU A 25 -7.66 -37.62 30.71
N ARG A 26 -7.33 -36.75 31.67
CA ARG A 26 -7.73 -36.91 33.07
C ARG A 26 -9.21 -36.60 33.26
N SER A 27 -9.81 -37.18 34.29
CA SER A 27 -11.22 -36.96 34.60
C SER A 27 -11.48 -35.48 34.92
N PRO A 28 -12.44 -34.82 34.23
CA PRO A 28 -12.75 -33.40 34.44
C PRO A 28 -13.33 -33.12 35.83
N ALA A 29 -13.96 -34.13 36.47
CA ALA A 29 -14.60 -33.99 37.77
C ALA A 29 -13.61 -33.84 38.95
N GLY A 30 -12.33 -34.19 38.75
CA GLY A 30 -11.29 -34.15 39.79
C GLY A 30 -10.17 -33.13 39.53
N GLN A 31 -10.35 -32.24 38.55
CA GLN A 31 -9.32 -31.27 38.18
C GLN A 31 -9.17 -30.15 39.21
N PHE A 32 -10.28 -29.65 39.77
CA PHE A 32 -10.29 -28.58 40.75
C PHE A 32 -11.22 -28.95 41.91
N VAL A 33 -10.68 -29.03 43.12
CA VAL A 33 -11.43 -29.31 44.35
C VAL A 33 -11.29 -28.14 45.31
N ASN A 34 -12.40 -27.45 45.54
CA ASN A 34 -12.47 -26.21 46.32
C ASN A 34 -11.55 -25.07 45.80
N VAL A 35 -11.08 -25.18 44.55
CA VAL A 35 -10.31 -24.17 43.83
C VAL A 35 -11.14 -23.69 42.64
N VAL A 36 -11.14 -22.38 42.38
CA VAL A 36 -11.84 -21.80 41.24
C VAL A 36 -11.05 -22.09 39.96
N PRO A 37 -11.61 -22.81 38.97
CA PRO A 37 -10.94 -23.07 37.70
C PRO A 37 -10.67 -21.76 36.93
N GLU A 38 -9.60 -21.74 36.14
CA GLU A 38 -9.39 -20.64 35.19
C GLU A 38 -10.57 -20.56 34.20
N GLY A 39 -11.06 -19.34 33.96
CA GLY A 39 -12.25 -19.10 33.11
C GLY A 39 -13.62 -19.17 33.84
N MET A 40 -13.66 -19.60 35.10
CA MET A 40 -14.89 -19.65 35.93
C MET A 40 -14.98 -18.52 36.97
N GLN A 41 -14.15 -17.48 36.84
CA GLN A 41 -14.30 -16.28 37.67
C GLN A 41 -15.65 -15.61 37.41
N PRO A 42 -16.33 -15.11 38.44
CA PRO A 42 -17.59 -14.39 38.26
C PRO A 42 -17.36 -13.21 37.32
N ARG A 43 -18.15 -13.13 36.23
CA ARG A 43 -18.15 -12.07 35.19
C ARG A 43 -18.36 -10.63 35.70
N ARG A 44 -18.32 -10.39 37.02
CA ARG A 44 -18.56 -9.09 37.67
C ARG A 44 -17.40 -8.62 38.56
N MET A 45 -16.16 -8.93 38.20
CA MET A 45 -15.04 -8.07 38.60
C MET A 45 -14.72 -7.20 37.39
N ALA A 46 -15.13 -5.93 37.47
CA ALA A 46 -14.73 -4.90 36.52
C ALA A 46 -13.21 -4.92 36.37
N ALA A 47 -12.72 -4.90 35.13
CA ALA A 47 -11.31 -4.80 34.80
C ALA A 47 -10.76 -3.45 35.28
N HIS A 48 -10.45 -3.34 36.56
CA HIS A 48 -9.63 -2.25 37.08
C HIS A 48 -8.17 -2.61 36.82
N PHE A 49 -7.56 -1.83 35.94
CA PHE A 49 -6.21 -1.86 35.40
C PHE A 49 -5.06 -1.80 36.45
N ASN A 50 -5.35 -1.94 37.75
CA ASN A 50 -4.39 -1.78 38.83
C ASN A 50 -4.49 -2.90 39.88
N GLN A 51 -4.19 -4.14 39.51
CA GLN A 51 -3.78 -5.16 40.49
C GLN A 51 -2.39 -5.67 40.17
N THR A 52 -1.55 -5.66 41.21
CA THR A 52 -0.14 -6.03 41.25
C THR A 52 0.12 -7.47 40.75
N PRO A 53 1.31 -7.73 40.17
CA PRO A 53 1.50 -8.85 39.25
C PRO A 53 1.76 -10.17 39.98
N GLN A 54 0.93 -11.19 39.70
CA GLN A 54 1.29 -12.60 39.85
C GLN A 54 1.86 -13.06 38.50
N ALA A 55 3.17 -13.33 38.46
CA ALA A 55 3.99 -13.28 37.24
C ALA A 55 3.78 -14.41 36.21
N ASN A 56 3.08 -15.51 36.52
CA ASN A 56 3.10 -16.69 35.65
C ASN A 56 1.77 -17.07 34.98
N SER A 57 0.60 -16.66 35.48
CA SER A 57 -0.70 -16.99 34.87
C SER A 57 -1.22 -15.92 33.89
N LEU A 58 -0.64 -14.71 33.93
CA LEU A 58 -0.99 -13.63 33.00
C LEU A 58 -0.30 -13.75 31.64
N ALA A 59 0.79 -14.50 31.51
CA ALA A 59 1.48 -14.61 30.22
C ALA A 59 0.54 -15.22 29.14
N ALA A 60 -0.14 -16.32 29.45
CA ALA A 60 -1.04 -16.98 28.50
C ALA A 60 -2.32 -16.16 28.21
N THR A 61 -2.83 -15.41 29.19
CA THR A 61 -4.05 -14.59 29.03
C THR A 61 -3.77 -13.21 28.42
N HIS A 62 -2.58 -12.63 28.59
CA HIS A 62 -2.17 -11.40 27.89
C HIS A 62 -2.16 -11.57 26.37
N TYR A 63 -1.71 -12.73 25.88
CA TYR A 63 -1.73 -13.06 24.45
C TYR A 63 -3.15 -13.34 23.93
N ALA A 64 -4.08 -13.76 24.79
CA ALA A 64 -5.43 -14.09 24.39
C ALA A 64 -6.33 -12.84 24.19
N HIS A 65 -6.04 -11.72 24.85
CA HIS A 65 -6.93 -10.55 24.87
C HIS A 65 -6.47 -9.35 24.04
N THR A 66 -5.28 -9.42 23.43
CA THR A 66 -4.74 -8.38 22.57
C THR A 66 -4.84 -8.81 21.10
N PRO A 67 -5.75 -8.21 20.30
CA PRO A 67 -5.92 -8.60 18.89
C PRO A 67 -4.63 -8.36 18.08
N GLU A 68 -3.81 -7.39 18.48
CA GLU A 68 -2.51 -7.07 17.86
C GLU A 68 -1.50 -8.23 17.99
N LEU A 69 -1.48 -8.94 19.13
CA LEU A 69 -0.60 -10.09 19.34
C LEU A 69 -1.12 -11.35 18.64
N ARG A 70 -2.44 -11.49 18.45
CA ARG A 70 -3.02 -12.53 17.58
C ARG A 70 -2.59 -12.36 16.13
N HIS A 71 -2.58 -11.13 15.62
CA HIS A 71 -2.08 -10.85 14.27
C HIS A 71 -0.57 -11.15 14.12
N MET A 72 0.24 -11.03 15.17
CA MET A 72 1.64 -11.43 15.14
C MET A 72 1.83 -12.96 15.19
N ALA A 73 1.03 -13.66 15.99
CA ALA A 73 1.03 -15.14 16.04
C ALA A 73 0.50 -15.76 14.75
N ASP A 74 -0.59 -15.21 14.19
CA ASP A 74 -1.13 -15.59 12.88
C ASP A 74 -0.19 -15.17 11.76
N GLY A 75 0.52 -14.05 11.87
CA GLY A 75 1.56 -13.65 10.91
C GLY A 75 2.71 -14.65 10.82
N ALA A 76 3.10 -15.25 11.95
CA ALA A 76 4.11 -16.31 11.99
C ALA A 76 3.58 -17.66 11.47
N ALA A 77 2.33 -18.01 11.77
CA ALA A 77 1.68 -19.24 11.28
C ALA A 77 1.28 -19.18 9.80
N MET A 78 0.89 -18.00 9.29
CA MET A 78 0.54 -17.76 7.88
C MET A 78 1.76 -17.75 6.95
N SER A 79 2.96 -17.52 7.49
CA SER A 79 4.21 -17.70 6.77
C SER A 79 4.49 -19.16 6.43
N LEU A 80 3.95 -20.11 7.20
CA LEU A 80 4.07 -21.55 6.94
C LEU A 80 2.97 -22.08 6.01
N SER A 81 1.81 -21.41 5.91
CA SER A 81 0.66 -21.85 5.10
C SER A 81 0.62 -21.27 3.67
N SER A 82 1.65 -20.56 3.21
CA SER A 82 1.66 -19.86 1.90
C SER A 82 0.51 -18.87 1.68
N GLN A 83 -0.28 -18.54 2.71
CA GLN A 83 -1.25 -17.46 2.63
C GLN A 83 -0.53 -16.14 2.90
N ARG A 84 -0.24 -15.43 1.80
CA ARG A 84 0.38 -14.10 1.78
C ARG A 84 -0.22 -13.23 2.87
N MET A 85 0.65 -12.71 3.75
CA MET A 85 0.45 -11.41 4.42
C MET A 85 -0.22 -10.44 3.44
N PRO A 86 -1.13 -9.53 3.86
CA PRO A 86 -1.53 -8.43 3.00
C PRO A 86 -0.26 -7.65 2.65
N LEU A 87 0.30 -7.95 1.48
CA LEU A 87 1.49 -7.31 0.97
C LEU A 87 1.14 -5.83 0.95
N LEU A 88 1.80 -5.04 1.82
CA LEU A 88 1.74 -3.59 1.77
C LEU A 88 2.27 -3.20 0.39
N LYS A 89 1.34 -3.13 -0.57
CA LYS A 89 1.64 -2.73 -1.94
C LYS A 89 2.25 -1.34 -1.85
N PRO A 90 3.41 -1.13 -2.48
CA PRO A 90 4.18 0.05 -2.19
C PRO A 90 3.40 1.27 -2.72
N THR A 91 3.30 2.29 -1.88
CA THR A 91 2.29 3.36 -2.02
C THR A 91 2.79 4.44 -2.96
N LEU A 92 1.89 4.95 -3.81
CA LEU A 92 2.19 6.05 -4.74
C LEU A 92 2.45 7.33 -3.95
N SER A 93 3.73 7.60 -3.74
CA SER A 93 4.18 8.81 -3.06
C SER A 93 4.39 9.91 -4.09
N LYS A 94 4.59 11.14 -3.60
CA LYS A 94 4.94 12.26 -4.48
C LYS A 94 6.24 11.96 -5.24
N TRP A 95 7.20 11.30 -4.58
CA TRP A 95 8.55 11.08 -5.08
C TRP A 95 8.81 9.68 -5.60
N SER A 96 7.83 8.77 -5.53
CA SER A 96 7.94 7.40 -6.02
C SER A 96 6.68 7.05 -6.81
N ARG A 97 6.86 6.78 -8.10
CA ARG A 97 5.82 6.36 -9.03
C ARG A 97 5.91 4.87 -9.23
N GLN A 98 5.30 4.14 -8.30
CA GLN A 98 5.07 2.72 -8.47
C GLN A 98 3.69 2.55 -9.07
N LEU A 99 3.66 2.31 -10.38
CA LEU A 99 2.41 2.01 -11.07
C LEU A 99 1.87 0.66 -10.63
N ARG A 100 0.55 0.60 -10.51
CA ARG A 100 -0.17 -0.59 -10.10
C ARG A 100 -1.03 -1.07 -11.25
N SER A 101 -0.81 -2.32 -11.67
CA SER A 101 -1.59 -2.95 -12.74
C SER A 101 -3.06 -3.07 -12.36
N ASP A 102 -3.37 -3.39 -11.10
CA ASP A 102 -4.76 -3.53 -10.65
C ASP A 102 -5.57 -2.23 -10.79
N ILE A 103 -4.97 -1.07 -10.55
CA ILE A 103 -5.62 0.23 -10.78
C ILE A 103 -5.76 0.50 -12.28
N TYR A 104 -4.72 0.19 -13.06
CA TYR A 104 -4.70 0.45 -14.49
C TYR A 104 -5.71 -0.39 -15.26
N ASP A 105 -5.88 -1.66 -14.88
CA ASP A 105 -6.86 -2.57 -15.46
C ASP A 105 -8.30 -2.06 -15.21
N GLU A 106 -8.58 -1.51 -14.03
CA GLU A 106 -9.88 -0.87 -13.77
C GLU A 106 -10.09 0.38 -14.63
N LEU A 107 -9.03 1.16 -14.90
CA LEU A 107 -9.12 2.30 -15.82
C LEU A 107 -9.41 1.88 -17.27
N LEU A 108 -8.80 0.78 -17.73
CA LEU A 108 -9.05 0.24 -19.08
C LEU A 108 -10.46 -0.33 -19.25
N LYS A 109 -11.10 -0.78 -18.17
CA LYS A 109 -12.50 -1.24 -18.19
C LYS A 109 -13.51 -0.10 -18.30
N LEU A 110 -13.12 1.12 -17.92
CA LEU A 110 -14.02 2.26 -17.96
C LEU A 110 -14.25 2.70 -19.42
N PRO A 111 -15.47 3.15 -19.78
CA PRO A 111 -15.79 3.64 -21.11
C PRO A 111 -15.27 5.07 -21.33
N LEU A 112 -13.95 5.25 -21.21
CA LEU A 112 -13.25 6.51 -21.45
C LEU A 112 -13.21 6.80 -22.95
N ARG A 113 -13.20 8.08 -23.32
CA ARG A 113 -13.18 8.47 -24.74
C ARG A 113 -11.81 8.26 -25.37
N TYR A 114 -10.77 8.67 -24.67
CA TYR A 114 -9.41 8.72 -25.19
C TYR A 114 -8.67 7.42 -24.90
N ALA A 115 -7.95 6.93 -25.90
CA ALA A 115 -7.12 5.74 -25.76
C ALA A 115 -6.01 5.95 -24.72
N LEU A 116 -5.73 4.91 -23.95
CA LEU A 116 -4.66 4.85 -22.96
C LEU A 116 -3.53 3.98 -23.51
N HIS A 117 -2.28 4.33 -23.18
CA HIS A 117 -1.11 3.48 -23.51
C HIS A 117 -1.20 2.11 -22.83
N ASP A 118 -0.56 1.10 -23.38
CA ASP A 118 -0.48 -0.21 -22.72
C ASP A 118 0.30 -0.12 -21.40
N PHE A 119 -0.14 -0.87 -20.38
CA PHE A 119 0.52 -0.88 -19.08
C PHE A 119 1.99 -1.31 -19.17
N HIS A 120 2.29 -2.32 -20.01
CA HIS A 120 3.66 -2.76 -20.26
C HIS A 120 4.53 -1.66 -20.87
N ARG A 121 3.96 -0.84 -21.77
CA ARG A 121 4.66 0.30 -22.36
C ARG A 121 4.96 1.37 -21.33
N LEU A 122 4.00 1.67 -20.44
CA LEU A 122 4.22 2.60 -19.33
C LEU A 122 5.29 2.09 -18.36
N GLN A 123 5.21 0.81 -17.99
CA GLN A 123 6.16 0.20 -17.07
C GLN A 123 7.57 0.13 -17.68
N ALA A 124 7.69 -0.26 -18.95
CA ALA A 124 8.96 -0.28 -19.66
C ALA A 124 9.55 1.13 -19.82
N HIS A 125 8.72 2.15 -20.06
CA HIS A 125 9.17 3.54 -20.15
C HIS A 125 9.66 4.10 -18.81
N ILE A 126 9.05 3.67 -17.72
CA ILE A 126 9.40 4.05 -16.35
C ILE A 126 10.66 3.31 -15.86
N HIS A 127 10.75 2.02 -16.19
CA HIS A 127 11.85 1.13 -15.82
C HIS A 127 12.73 0.82 -17.03
N ALA A 128 13.00 1.82 -17.88
CA ALA A 128 13.80 1.65 -19.08
C ALA A 128 15.28 1.37 -18.71
N VAL A 129 15.56 0.17 -18.20
CA VAL A 129 16.33 -0.95 -18.78
C VAL A 129 16.69 -1.90 -17.63
N PRO A 130 16.05 -3.09 -17.48
CA PRO A 130 16.69 -4.24 -16.84
C PRO A 130 17.41 -5.03 -17.93
N GLY A 131 18.75 -4.99 -17.92
CA GLY A 131 19.65 -5.95 -18.56
C GLY A 131 19.33 -6.36 -20.01
N THR A 132 20.21 -5.96 -20.94
CA THR A 132 20.69 -6.97 -21.90
C THR A 132 20.89 -8.26 -21.12
N ALA A 133 20.21 -9.33 -21.51
CA ALA A 133 20.56 -10.66 -21.06
C ALA A 133 22.08 -10.78 -21.22
N THR A 134 22.80 -10.81 -20.10
CA THR A 134 24.19 -11.22 -20.08
C THR A 134 24.18 -12.70 -20.41
N ASN A 135 24.03 -13.02 -21.69
CA ASN A 135 24.63 -14.24 -22.21
C ASN A 135 26.10 -14.15 -21.81
N ALA A 136 26.62 -15.25 -21.26
CA ALA A 136 27.92 -15.36 -20.61
C ALA A 136 29.15 -15.06 -21.50
N SER A 137 28.96 -14.38 -22.62
CA SER A 137 29.98 -13.84 -23.52
C SER A 137 29.74 -12.34 -23.65
N GLY A 138 30.53 -11.52 -22.95
CA GLY A 138 30.42 -10.06 -22.89
C GLY A 138 30.65 -9.34 -24.22
N ALA A 139 29.73 -9.50 -25.17
CA ALA A 139 29.66 -8.74 -26.40
C ALA A 139 28.19 -8.40 -26.66
N ALA A 140 27.83 -7.13 -26.49
CA ALA A 140 26.57 -6.60 -27.00
C ALA A 140 26.53 -6.84 -28.52
N THR A 141 25.57 -7.63 -28.99
CA THR A 141 25.38 -7.85 -30.42
C THR A 141 24.98 -6.51 -31.04
N ALA A 142 25.84 -6.00 -31.92
CA ALA A 142 25.57 -4.82 -32.73
C ALA A 142 24.31 -5.07 -33.58
N GLY A 143 23.14 -4.67 -33.09
CA GLY A 143 21.87 -4.91 -33.77
C GLY A 143 20.62 -4.88 -32.89
N GLU A 144 20.72 -4.92 -31.56
CA GLU A 144 19.54 -4.72 -30.70
C GLU A 144 19.04 -3.27 -30.81
N ARG A 145 17.84 -3.11 -31.37
CA ARG A 145 17.20 -1.82 -31.58
C ARG A 145 16.84 -1.22 -30.22
N LEU A 146 17.69 -0.31 -29.73
CA LEU A 146 17.43 0.47 -28.52
C LEU A 146 16.06 1.18 -28.63
N PRO A 147 15.31 1.31 -27.52
CA PRO A 147 14.07 2.07 -27.51
C PRO A 147 14.33 3.53 -27.94
N PRO A 148 13.36 4.18 -28.61
CA PRO A 148 13.52 5.53 -29.14
C PRO A 148 13.93 6.51 -28.03
N GLY A 149 15.05 7.21 -28.22
CA GLY A 149 15.59 8.20 -27.26
C GLY A 149 16.78 7.73 -26.40
N VAL A 150 17.20 6.46 -26.54
CA VAL A 150 18.39 5.90 -25.86
C VAL A 150 19.56 5.77 -26.84
N TYR A 151 20.70 6.37 -26.49
CA TYR A 151 21.94 6.27 -27.27
C TYR A 151 23.04 5.59 -26.44
N HIS A 152 23.91 4.82 -27.08
CA HIS A 152 25.12 4.29 -26.43
C HIS A 152 26.08 5.44 -26.11
N ALA A 153 26.60 5.50 -24.89
CA ALA A 153 27.72 6.37 -24.57
C ALA A 153 29.00 5.65 -25.01
N SER A 154 29.63 6.13 -26.09
CA SER A 154 30.98 5.70 -26.42
C SER A 154 31.91 6.17 -25.30
N SER A 155 32.47 5.23 -24.54
CA SER A 155 33.46 5.49 -23.51
C SER A 155 34.75 6.01 -24.16
N SER A 156 34.84 7.31 -24.37
CA SER A 156 36.12 8.00 -24.53
C SER A 156 36.25 8.99 -23.37
N LEU A 157 37.28 8.74 -22.55
CA LEU A 157 37.75 9.51 -21.41
C LEU A 157 37.22 9.11 -20.02
N SER A 158 38.12 8.42 -19.31
CA SER A 158 38.34 8.35 -17.86
C SER A 158 37.36 7.57 -16.97
N SER A 159 37.66 6.29 -16.72
CA SER A 159 37.95 5.71 -15.38
C SER A 159 37.81 4.16 -15.41
N PRO A 160 38.69 3.39 -14.76
CA PRO A 160 38.57 1.94 -14.70
C PRO A 160 37.72 1.56 -13.47
N SER A 161 36.40 1.59 -13.60
CA SER A 161 35.54 0.92 -12.61
C SER A 161 34.35 0.25 -13.29
N LEU A 162 34.44 -1.09 -13.33
CA LEU A 162 33.37 -2.09 -13.46
C LEU A 162 32.34 -1.90 -14.58
N ASP A 163 32.61 -2.57 -15.70
CA ASP A 163 31.70 -3.28 -16.62
C ASP A 163 30.19 -3.00 -16.50
N ALA A 164 29.77 -1.78 -16.81
CA ALA A 164 28.42 -1.50 -17.27
C ALA A 164 28.50 -0.62 -18.51
N PRO A 165 27.88 -0.99 -19.65
CA PRO A 165 27.84 -0.12 -20.81
C PRO A 165 27.17 1.20 -20.43
N GLY A 166 27.89 2.31 -20.59
CA GLY A 166 27.32 3.63 -20.40
C GLY A 166 26.27 3.91 -21.48
N TYR A 167 25.08 4.34 -21.09
CA TYR A 167 24.06 4.83 -22.02
C TYR A 167 23.85 6.33 -21.75
N TYR A 168 23.85 7.14 -22.81
CA TYR A 168 23.36 8.51 -22.75
C TYR A 168 21.94 8.50 -23.33
N ALA A 169 20.93 8.39 -22.47
CA ALA A 169 19.55 8.60 -22.87
C ALA A 169 19.17 10.06 -22.59
N VAL A 170 18.66 10.77 -23.60
CA VAL A 170 18.08 12.12 -23.41
C VAL A 170 16.65 12.02 -22.85
N ALA A 171 16.04 10.83 -22.84
CA ALA A 171 14.75 10.54 -22.21
C ALA A 171 14.68 9.05 -21.79
N GLY A 172 14.23 8.75 -20.58
CA GLY A 172 13.93 7.38 -20.14
C GLY A 172 15.15 6.55 -19.70
N ARG A 173 15.88 7.00 -18.68
CA ARG A 173 16.83 6.15 -17.94
C ARG A 173 16.08 5.35 -16.88
N ASP A 174 16.56 4.16 -16.53
CA ASP A 174 16.06 3.42 -15.37
C ASP A 174 16.09 4.31 -14.12
N SER A 175 14.91 4.45 -13.53
CA SER A 175 14.65 5.32 -12.40
C SER A 175 14.10 4.47 -11.28
N ALA A 176 14.86 4.33 -10.20
CA ALA A 176 14.40 3.61 -9.01
C ALA A 176 13.09 4.20 -8.44
N VAL A 177 12.88 5.51 -8.64
CA VAL A 177 11.66 6.23 -8.25
C VAL A 177 10.57 6.20 -9.32
N GLY A 178 10.86 5.65 -10.49
CA GLY A 178 9.93 5.51 -11.59
C GLY A 178 9.60 6.82 -12.33
N TYR A 179 10.56 7.75 -12.42
CA TYR A 179 10.35 8.96 -13.23
C TYR A 179 10.62 8.70 -14.71
N ALA A 180 9.67 9.10 -15.56
CA ALA A 180 9.85 9.16 -17.00
C ALA A 180 9.18 10.40 -17.60
N PRO A 181 9.70 10.97 -18.70
CA PRO A 181 9.07 12.08 -19.41
C PRO A 181 7.71 11.67 -20.02
N PRO A 182 6.83 12.63 -20.41
CA PRO A 182 5.56 12.33 -21.06
C PRO A 182 5.76 11.54 -22.36
N LEU A 183 4.87 10.58 -22.62
CA LEU A 183 4.92 9.72 -23.82
C LEU A 183 4.28 10.38 -25.06
N GLY A 184 3.43 11.39 -24.86
CA GLY A 184 2.55 11.90 -25.90
C GLY A 184 1.29 11.05 -26.06
N PRO A 185 0.35 11.43 -26.94
CA PRO A 185 -0.93 10.76 -27.07
C PRO A 185 -0.78 9.30 -27.50
N ALA A 186 -1.67 8.43 -27.02
CA ALA A 186 -1.67 7.01 -27.37
C ALA A 186 -2.09 6.79 -28.83
N ASP A 187 -3.14 7.48 -29.26
CA ASP A 187 -3.57 7.54 -30.66
C ASP A 187 -3.10 8.86 -31.29
N PRO A 188 -2.23 8.84 -32.31
CA PRO A 188 -1.76 10.06 -32.97
C PRO A 188 -2.82 10.72 -33.85
N VAL A 189 -3.92 10.04 -34.18
CA VAL A 189 -5.00 10.57 -35.02
C VAL A 189 -6.03 11.34 -34.20
N ASP A 190 -6.24 10.96 -32.95
CA ASP A 190 -7.18 11.63 -32.04
C ASP A 190 -6.55 12.86 -31.37
N VAL A 191 -7.36 13.90 -31.18
CA VAL A 191 -6.91 15.18 -30.60
C VAL A 191 -7.52 15.35 -29.22
N ILE A 192 -6.67 15.30 -28.20
CA ILE A 192 -7.10 15.54 -26.81
C ILE A 192 -7.32 17.05 -26.63
N PRO A 193 -8.52 17.50 -26.21
CA PRO A 193 -8.90 18.91 -26.18
C PRO A 193 -8.35 19.68 -24.96
N PHE A 194 -7.67 18.98 -24.05
CA PHE A 194 -7.00 19.56 -22.89
C PHE A 194 -5.55 19.10 -22.83
N PHE A 195 -4.70 19.92 -22.23
CA PHE A 195 -3.30 19.63 -21.98
C PHE A 195 -3.00 19.77 -20.48
N VAL A 196 -2.27 18.81 -19.93
CA VAL A 196 -1.97 18.77 -18.50
C VAL A 196 -0.48 19.03 -18.28
N HIS A 197 -0.16 20.18 -17.67
CA HIS A 197 1.23 20.54 -17.39
C HIS A 197 1.74 19.87 -16.12
N ARG A 198 2.94 19.30 -16.21
CA ARG A 198 3.69 18.83 -15.05
C ARG A 198 4.23 20.01 -14.25
N SER A 199 4.46 19.79 -12.95
CA SER A 199 5.21 20.75 -12.12
C SER A 199 6.66 20.89 -12.60
N SER A 200 7.39 21.90 -12.14
CA SER A 200 8.84 22.05 -12.38
C SER A 200 9.65 20.79 -12.02
N ASN A 201 9.21 20.04 -10.99
CA ASN A 201 9.84 18.79 -10.56
C ASN A 201 9.23 17.55 -11.26
N GLY A 202 8.51 17.74 -12.37
CA GLY A 202 7.90 16.67 -13.15
C GLY A 202 6.64 16.04 -12.56
N HIS A 203 6.18 16.41 -11.36
CA HIS A 203 4.95 15.87 -10.74
C HIS A 203 3.69 16.17 -11.53
N LEU A 204 2.76 15.22 -11.52
CA LEU A 204 1.41 15.41 -12.05
C LEU A 204 0.56 16.26 -11.09
N PRO A 205 -0.44 17.00 -11.64
CA PRO A 205 -1.36 17.75 -10.82
C PRO A 205 -2.39 16.83 -10.14
N GLY A 206 -2.87 17.26 -8.97
CA GLY A 206 -3.76 16.46 -8.12
C GLY A 206 -3.31 16.51 -6.66
N LYS A 207 -3.49 17.66 -6.01
CA LYS A 207 -3.13 17.82 -4.59
C LYS A 207 -4.34 17.54 -3.70
N ILE A 208 -4.14 16.74 -2.66
CA ILE A 208 -5.17 16.44 -1.67
C ILE A 208 -5.10 17.46 -0.53
N TYR A 209 -6.25 18.02 -0.17
CA TYR A 209 -6.42 18.95 0.93
C TYR A 209 -7.54 18.45 1.85
N SER A 210 -7.47 18.79 3.14
CA SER A 210 -8.62 18.66 4.04
C SER A 210 -9.56 19.84 3.84
N MET A 211 -10.87 19.59 3.89
CA MET A 211 -11.89 20.64 3.88
C MET A 211 -11.71 21.61 5.05
N ASN A 212 -11.28 21.12 6.22
CA ASN A 212 -10.93 21.95 7.36
C ASN A 212 -9.71 21.37 8.10
N ALA A 213 -8.54 21.86 7.71
CA ALA A 213 -7.28 21.43 8.32
C ALA A 213 -7.13 21.89 9.78
N LYS A 214 -7.79 23.00 10.19
CA LYS A 214 -7.68 23.52 11.56
C LYS A 214 -8.29 22.57 12.59
N THR A 215 -9.38 21.91 12.22
CA THR A 215 -10.08 20.95 13.07
C THR A 215 -9.65 19.50 12.79
N LEU A 216 -8.62 19.29 11.96
CA LEU A 216 -8.18 17.97 11.52
C LEU A 216 -9.33 17.11 10.97
N MET A 217 -10.25 17.72 10.23
CA MET A 217 -11.44 17.02 9.75
C MET A 217 -11.04 15.92 8.73
N PRO A 218 -11.49 14.66 8.91
CA PRO A 218 -11.13 13.53 8.05
C PRO A 218 -11.90 13.52 6.74
N ALA A 219 -12.20 14.71 6.20
CA ALA A 219 -12.95 14.88 4.97
C ALA A 219 -12.08 15.67 3.99
N PHE A 220 -11.70 15.01 2.90
CA PHE A 220 -10.69 15.49 1.98
C PHE A 220 -11.28 15.78 0.59
N TYR A 221 -10.60 16.65 -0.15
CA TYR A 221 -10.89 16.94 -1.54
C TYR A 221 -9.59 17.01 -2.33
N MET A 222 -9.68 16.65 -3.61
CA MET A 222 -8.60 16.77 -4.57
C MET A 222 -8.76 18.07 -5.36
N ARG A 223 -7.68 18.84 -5.47
CA ARG A 223 -7.59 20.02 -6.33
C ARG A 223 -6.60 19.75 -7.45
N ILE A 224 -7.10 19.76 -8.68
CA ILE A 224 -6.33 19.57 -9.91
C ILE A 224 -6.10 20.95 -10.51
N GLN A 225 -4.84 21.33 -10.63
CA GLN A 225 -4.38 22.59 -11.24
C GLN A 225 -3.64 22.25 -12.54
N ASN A 226 -3.17 23.25 -13.28
CA ASN A 226 -2.30 23.06 -14.45
C ASN A 226 -2.97 22.28 -15.61
N VAL A 227 -4.29 22.37 -15.72
CA VAL A 227 -5.04 21.90 -16.89
C VAL A 227 -5.30 23.12 -17.77
N GLU A 228 -4.84 23.06 -19.01
CA GLU A 228 -5.02 24.08 -20.04
C GLU A 228 -5.88 23.51 -21.17
N GLY A 229 -6.59 24.35 -21.92
CA GLY A 229 -7.53 23.95 -22.96
C GLY A 229 -8.94 23.75 -22.41
N ASP A 230 -9.65 22.72 -22.89
CA ASP A 230 -11.03 22.46 -22.52
C ASP A 230 -11.16 21.74 -21.17
N VAL A 231 -11.30 22.53 -20.11
CA VAL A 231 -11.44 22.04 -18.73
C VAL A 231 -12.77 21.30 -18.51
N PHE A 232 -13.81 21.58 -19.30
CA PHE A 232 -15.10 20.88 -19.19
C PHE A 232 -15.01 19.48 -19.79
N ARG A 233 -14.29 19.30 -20.89
CA ARG A 233 -13.98 17.95 -21.40
C ARG A 233 -13.13 17.12 -20.44
N PHE A 234 -12.21 17.78 -19.73
CA PHE A 234 -11.47 17.13 -18.65
C PHE A 234 -12.39 16.69 -17.50
N GLU A 235 -13.35 17.55 -17.10
CA GLU A 235 -14.38 17.21 -16.10
C GLU A 235 -15.27 16.05 -16.56
N GLU A 236 -15.71 16.02 -17.83
CA GLU A 236 -16.53 14.94 -18.38
C GLU A 236 -15.86 13.57 -18.26
N GLU A 237 -14.55 13.48 -18.56
CA GLU A 237 -13.80 12.24 -18.35
C GLU A 237 -13.64 11.91 -16.86
N LEU A 238 -13.42 12.91 -16.00
CA LEU A 238 -13.39 12.69 -14.56
C LEU A 238 -14.72 12.18 -14.02
N MET A 239 -15.87 12.64 -14.53
CA MET A 239 -17.18 12.12 -14.14
C MET A 239 -17.33 10.64 -14.48
N LYS A 240 -16.65 10.13 -15.51
CA LYS A 240 -16.61 8.68 -15.82
C LYS A 240 -15.75 7.92 -14.82
N ILE A 241 -14.63 8.50 -14.39
CA ILE A 241 -13.71 7.88 -13.43
C ILE A 241 -14.28 7.90 -12.00
N PHE A 242 -14.95 8.99 -11.62
CA PHE A 242 -15.50 9.21 -10.29
C PHE A 242 -16.99 9.58 -10.34
N PRO A 243 -17.87 8.67 -10.81
CA PRO A 243 -19.28 8.98 -11.07
C PRO A 243 -20.07 9.40 -9.82
N THR A 244 -19.62 8.98 -8.64
CA THR A 244 -20.33 9.26 -7.37
C THR A 244 -19.78 10.49 -6.65
N LYS A 245 -18.82 11.23 -7.21
CA LYS A 245 -18.13 12.33 -6.53
C LYS A 245 -18.65 13.68 -7.00
N LYS A 246 -18.66 14.65 -6.09
CA LYS A 246 -19.05 16.03 -6.42
C LYS A 246 -17.87 16.73 -7.07
N MET A 247 -18.10 17.30 -8.24
CA MET A 247 -17.10 18.02 -9.03
C MET A 247 -17.49 19.48 -9.21
N PHE A 248 -16.48 20.34 -9.21
CA PHE A 248 -16.65 21.75 -9.52
C PHE A 248 -15.47 22.22 -10.36
N VAL A 249 -15.78 22.83 -11.50
CA VAL A 249 -14.78 23.45 -12.38
C VAL A 249 -14.70 24.95 -12.09
N ARG A 250 -13.47 25.45 -12.04
CA ARG A 250 -13.14 26.88 -12.07
C ARG A 250 -12.08 27.11 -13.13
N SER A 251 -11.89 28.38 -13.52
CA SER A 251 -10.90 28.80 -14.53
C SER A 251 -9.46 28.31 -14.29
N HIS A 252 -9.08 28.06 -13.04
CA HIS A 252 -7.70 27.73 -12.66
C HIS A 252 -7.57 26.37 -11.97
N SER A 253 -8.67 25.68 -11.68
CA SER A 253 -8.63 24.34 -11.08
C SER A 253 -9.96 23.61 -11.10
N VAL A 254 -9.87 22.29 -11.13
CA VAL A 254 -10.99 21.36 -10.93
C VAL A 254 -10.93 20.80 -9.52
N TYR A 255 -12.06 20.79 -8.83
CA TYR A 255 -12.21 20.29 -7.47
C TYR A 255 -13.03 19.02 -7.47
N VAL A 256 -12.51 17.96 -6.85
CA VAL A 256 -13.22 16.68 -6.66
C VAL A 256 -13.31 16.38 -5.17
N TYR A 257 -14.53 16.36 -4.64
CA TYR A 257 -14.77 16.22 -3.20
C TYR A 257 -14.89 14.75 -2.76
N ASN A 258 -14.57 14.48 -1.50
CA ASN A 258 -14.62 13.16 -0.87
C ASN A 258 -13.72 12.14 -1.56
N VAL A 259 -12.51 12.59 -1.91
CA VAL A 259 -11.47 11.81 -2.56
C VAL A 259 -10.17 11.95 -1.78
N ASN A 260 -9.52 10.81 -1.52
CA ASN A 260 -8.27 10.68 -0.77
C ASN A 260 -7.07 10.45 -1.70
N LEU A 261 -5.93 10.07 -1.12
CA LEU A 261 -4.71 9.70 -1.84
C LEU A 261 -4.94 8.59 -2.89
N ASP A 262 -5.91 7.71 -2.67
CA ASP A 262 -6.26 6.65 -3.62
C ASP A 262 -6.80 7.22 -4.93
N GLY A 263 -7.71 8.20 -4.86
CA GLY A 263 -8.22 8.83 -6.08
C GLY A 263 -7.17 9.71 -6.76
N ARG A 264 -6.20 10.27 -6.01
CA ARG A 264 -5.01 10.87 -6.62
C ARG A 264 -4.18 9.83 -7.38
N ALA A 265 -4.01 8.63 -6.82
CA ALA A 265 -3.31 7.56 -7.51
C ALA A 265 -4.03 7.18 -8.81
N VAL A 266 -5.36 7.01 -8.78
CA VAL A 266 -6.17 6.75 -9.98
C VAL A 266 -6.00 7.85 -11.03
N LEU A 267 -6.11 9.12 -10.62
CA LEU A 267 -5.89 10.27 -11.50
C LEU A 267 -4.50 10.22 -12.17
N HIS A 268 -3.45 9.95 -11.39
CA HIS A 268 -2.09 9.91 -11.91
C HIS A 268 -1.88 8.76 -12.90
N HIS A 269 -2.48 7.58 -12.66
CA HIS A 269 -2.42 6.47 -13.62
C HIS A 269 -3.10 6.84 -14.93
N TRP A 270 -4.27 7.46 -14.85
CA TRP A 270 -5.01 7.92 -16.03
C TRP A 270 -4.23 8.96 -16.83
N LEU A 271 -3.65 9.98 -16.17
CA LEU A 271 -2.85 11.01 -16.84
C LEU A 271 -1.60 10.43 -17.52
N LEU A 272 -0.90 9.49 -16.86
CA LEU A 272 0.26 8.82 -17.46
C LEU A 272 -0.16 7.95 -18.65
N GLY A 273 -1.29 7.26 -18.54
CA GLY A 273 -1.86 6.46 -19.63
C GLY A 273 -2.29 7.30 -20.82
N LEU A 274 -2.76 8.52 -20.61
CA LEU A 274 -3.03 9.48 -21.70
C LEU A 274 -1.76 10.05 -22.33
N GLY A 275 -0.62 9.93 -21.63
CA GLY A 275 0.69 10.36 -22.09
C GLY A 275 1.16 11.73 -21.59
N PHE A 276 0.52 12.28 -20.56
CA PHE A 276 0.89 13.56 -19.93
C PHE A 276 1.99 13.45 -18.85
#